data_AF-A0AAV2BAX1-F1
#
_entry.id   AF-A0AAV2BAX1-F1
#
_cell.length_a   1.000
_cell.length_b   1.000
_cell.length_c   1.000
_cell.angle_alpha   90.00
_cell.angle_beta   90.00
_cell.angle_gamma   90.00
#
_symmetry.space_group_name_H-M   'P 1'
#
loop_
_entity.id
_entity.type
_entity.pdbx_description
1 polymer ?
#
loop_
_entity_poly.entity_id
_entity_poly.type
_entity_poly.pdbx_seq_one_letter_code
_entity_poly.pdbx_strand_id
1 'polypeptide(L)'
;METEDINDSSVTEKTIQTLTYHPNANNVSVLPWDRFSQWVYCICVVTFDLELGQAMEMIYPAHVKLTEKEKSSICYMAFPDSNSGCMGNTQFHFRMRQCPARKPNISAHEEYNKHCLVPLQIDFSHFFGFVYFRQVKDKTIPRGYFQKSMVLLTKLPLIALFTEVLGRIAPSFFSAGEPSIESACHDIDQWPSPVPGVPLSLPLMGNVLQIHIPSRLDNSITSPEEAFQEQTPITFYEKINIPSNPEIDVFRCFLPILSHIQLLWELVITSEPIIVMAGSPNITCDMVQALICMIWPLRYCCDYRPFFTIHDSEFKEYTTKVQAPPPVILGVTNPFFAKTLQHWPHIIRIGDLQNLDGPAKQKIKRGGNIKALDSKPGYARR
;
A
#
# COMPACT_ATOMS: atom_id res chain seq x y z
N MET A 1 26.37 39.34 83.36
CA MET A 1 25.30 38.34 83.18
C MET A 1 25.50 37.81 81.77
N GLU A 2 26.26 36.71 81.72
CA GLU A 2 26.46 35.67 80.66
C GLU A 2 26.57 36.14 79.19
N THR A 3 27.74 36.15 78.51
CA THR A 3 28.56 35.01 77.93
C THR A 3 27.71 34.09 77.05
N GLU A 4 27.98 33.79 75.77
CA GLU A 4 29.17 33.30 75.02
C GLU A 4 28.93 33.56 73.49
N ASP A 5 29.89 33.99 72.67
CA ASP A 5 30.86 33.21 71.85
C ASP A 5 30.24 32.13 70.92
N ILE A 6 30.64 31.79 69.67
CA ILE A 6 31.70 32.14 68.68
C ILE A 6 31.35 31.38 67.35
N ASN A 7 32.00 31.80 66.24
CA ASN A 7 32.27 31.12 64.94
C ASN A 7 31.21 31.15 63.83
N ASP A 8 31.41 31.69 62.61
CA ASP A 8 32.52 31.87 61.64
C ASP A 8 32.43 30.90 60.43
N SER A 9 32.82 31.43 59.26
CA SER A 9 33.10 30.81 57.95
C SER A 9 31.97 30.63 56.92
N SER A 10 31.91 31.63 56.03
CA SER A 10 31.77 31.62 54.57
C SER A 10 31.50 30.31 53.81
N VAL A 11 30.52 30.32 52.89
CA VAL A 11 30.71 29.85 51.50
C VAL A 11 29.79 30.64 50.55
N THR A 12 30.37 31.21 49.50
CA THR A 12 29.72 31.86 48.35
C THR A 12 28.99 30.86 47.46
N GLU A 13 27.72 31.09 47.14
CA GLU A 13 27.05 30.42 46.01
C GLU A 13 26.49 31.43 45.00
N LYS A 14 26.85 31.17 43.74
CA LYS A 14 26.59 31.98 42.56
C LYS A 14 25.11 31.98 42.22
N THR A 15 24.55 33.17 42.02
CA THR A 15 23.22 33.40 41.46
C THR A 15 23.12 32.77 40.06
N ILE A 16 22.43 31.63 39.95
CA ILE A 16 21.96 31.09 38.68
C ILE A 16 20.74 31.93 38.28
N GLN A 17 20.91 32.78 37.27
CA GLN A 17 19.77 33.40 36.58
C GLN A 17 18.97 32.31 35.87
N THR A 18 17.81 31.99 36.43
CA THR A 18 16.82 31.12 35.80
C THR A 18 16.26 31.85 34.57
N LEU A 19 16.61 31.39 33.38
CA LEU A 19 15.94 31.78 32.14
C LEU A 19 14.48 31.32 32.22
N THR A 20 13.59 32.24 32.55
CA THR A 20 12.14 32.07 32.41
C THR A 20 11.81 31.94 30.93
N TYR A 21 11.55 30.71 30.50
CA TYR A 21 11.07 30.38 29.16
C TYR A 21 9.66 30.96 28.98
N HIS A 22 9.54 31.99 28.15
CA HIS A 22 8.24 32.41 27.63
C HIS A 22 7.85 31.47 26.48
N PRO A 23 6.76 30.68 26.60
CA PRO A 23 6.31 29.86 25.50
C PRO A 23 5.70 30.76 24.41
N ASN A 24 6.31 30.77 23.23
CA ASN A 24 5.70 31.29 22.02
C ASN A 24 4.38 30.55 21.74
N ALA A 25 3.32 31.30 21.53
CA ALA A 25 1.93 30.84 21.40
C ALA A 25 1.59 30.09 20.10
N ASN A 26 2.51 29.30 19.52
CA ASN A 26 2.28 28.50 18.31
C ASN A 26 2.78 27.04 18.39
N ASN A 27 3.24 26.56 19.54
CA ASN A 27 3.57 25.13 19.70
C ASN A 27 2.31 24.34 20.03
N VAL A 28 1.55 23.94 19.01
CA VAL A 28 0.68 22.76 19.15
C VAL A 28 1.61 21.61 19.49
N SER A 29 1.46 21.02 20.67
CA SER A 29 2.28 19.89 21.11
C SER A 29 2.01 18.71 20.18
N VAL A 30 2.90 18.47 19.22
CA VAL A 30 2.88 17.27 18.37
C VAL A 30 3.14 16.08 19.29
N LEU A 31 2.16 15.20 19.43
CA LEU A 31 2.33 13.96 20.18
C LEU A 31 3.23 13.01 19.37
N PRO A 32 3.91 12.05 20.04
CA PRO A 32 4.69 11.04 19.33
C PRO A 32 3.82 10.33 18.28
N TRP A 33 4.33 10.18 17.06
CA TRP A 33 3.63 9.52 15.94
C TRP A 33 2.47 10.29 15.32
N ASP A 34 2.23 11.54 15.71
CA ASP A 34 1.16 12.35 15.09
C ASP A 34 1.41 12.56 13.61
N ARG A 35 2.65 12.86 13.20
CA ARG A 35 2.99 13.07 11.78
C ARG A 35 3.02 11.75 11.02
N PHE A 36 3.52 10.70 11.66
CA PHE A 36 3.43 9.34 11.13
C PHE A 36 1.99 8.98 10.75
N SER A 37 1.03 9.23 11.65
CA SER A 37 -0.39 8.89 11.45
C SER A 37 -1.06 9.62 10.27
N GLN A 38 -0.49 10.75 9.83
CA GLN A 38 -0.97 11.46 8.65
C GLN A 38 -0.66 10.70 7.36
N TRP A 39 0.42 9.91 7.35
CA TRP A 39 0.88 9.16 6.18
C TRP A 39 0.58 7.67 6.25
N VAL A 40 0.83 7.05 7.40
CA VAL A 40 0.78 5.61 7.61
C VAL A 40 0.00 5.32 8.89
N TYR A 41 -0.94 4.39 8.81
CA TYR A 41 -1.69 3.95 9.98
C TYR A 41 -0.86 2.99 10.84
N CYS A 42 -0.29 1.96 10.24
CA CYS A 42 0.71 1.09 10.86
C CYS A 42 1.47 0.26 9.82
N ILE A 43 2.60 -0.29 10.23
CA ILE A 43 3.33 -1.35 9.54
C ILE A 43 3.13 -2.65 10.32
N CYS A 44 2.81 -3.72 9.61
CA CYS A 44 2.60 -5.05 10.16
C CYS A 44 3.62 -6.01 9.58
N VAL A 45 4.07 -6.96 10.38
CA VAL A 45 4.87 -8.10 9.93
C VAL A 45 4.03 -9.36 10.11
N VAL A 46 3.88 -10.13 9.04
CA VAL A 46 3.09 -11.36 9.02
C VAL A 46 3.98 -12.52 8.61
N THR A 47 3.98 -13.60 9.38
CA THR A 47 4.72 -14.83 9.10
C THR A 47 3.79 -15.98 8.78
N PHE A 48 4.36 -17.04 8.20
CA PHE A 48 3.67 -18.31 8.04
C PHE A 48 4.11 -19.26 9.16
N ASP A 49 3.22 -19.47 10.13
CA ASP A 49 3.33 -20.48 11.16
C ASP A 49 2.79 -21.83 10.66
N LEU A 50 3.41 -22.93 11.07
CA LEU A 50 3.03 -24.27 10.59
C LEU A 50 1.72 -24.78 11.17
N GLU A 51 1.34 -24.33 12.37
CA GLU A 51 0.13 -24.75 13.08
C GLU A 51 -1.01 -23.77 12.83
N LEU A 52 -0.71 -22.47 12.89
CA LEU A 52 -1.71 -21.39 12.80
C LEU A 52 -1.93 -20.90 11.36
N GLY A 53 -1.00 -21.16 10.44
CA GLY A 53 -0.99 -20.56 9.11
C GLY A 53 -0.46 -19.13 9.14
N GLN A 54 -1.09 -18.20 8.42
CA GLN A 54 -0.66 -16.80 8.41
C GLN A 54 -0.93 -16.13 9.76
N ALA A 55 0.13 -15.67 10.43
CA ALA A 55 0.05 -15.09 11.77
C ALA A 55 0.71 -13.71 11.84
N MET A 56 0.08 -12.80 12.58
CA MET A 56 0.62 -11.47 12.85
C MET A 56 1.76 -11.59 13.86
N GLU A 57 2.97 -11.21 13.46
CA GLU A 57 4.16 -11.23 14.32
C GLU A 57 4.34 -9.90 15.04
N MET A 58 4.13 -8.78 14.33
CA MET A 58 4.41 -7.44 14.84
C MET A 58 3.47 -6.40 14.25
N ILE A 59 3.16 -5.37 15.04
CA ILE A 59 2.48 -4.15 14.60
C ILE A 59 3.29 -2.96 15.13
N TYR A 60 3.63 -2.04 14.24
CA TYR A 60 4.33 -0.80 14.55
C TYR A 60 3.56 0.42 14.02
N PRO A 61 3.45 1.52 14.77
CA PRO A 61 3.89 1.68 16.16
C PRO A 61 3.09 0.80 17.15
N ALA A 62 3.72 0.41 18.26
CA ALA A 62 3.16 -0.56 19.21
C ALA A 62 1.84 -0.13 19.88
N HIS A 63 1.54 1.18 19.91
CA HIS A 63 0.30 1.71 20.48
C HIS A 63 -0.91 1.51 19.56
N VAL A 64 -0.69 1.24 18.26
CA VAL A 64 -1.77 1.04 17.29
C VAL A 64 -2.50 -0.27 17.61
N LYS A 65 -3.82 -0.18 17.74
CA LYS A 65 -4.68 -1.34 18.01
C LYS A 65 -5.45 -1.68 16.75
N LEU A 66 -5.25 -2.87 16.20
CA LEU A 66 -6.12 -3.47 15.19
C LEU A 66 -7.14 -4.39 15.88
N THR A 67 -8.37 -4.45 15.37
CA THR A 67 -9.35 -5.45 15.81
C THR A 67 -8.92 -6.85 15.35
N GLU A 68 -9.40 -7.90 16.02
CA GLU A 68 -9.08 -9.28 15.60
C GLU A 68 -9.55 -9.59 14.17
N LYS A 69 -10.68 -9.00 13.76
CA LYS A 69 -11.18 -9.11 12.38
C LYS A 69 -10.19 -8.46 11.40
N GLU A 70 -9.71 -7.24 11.69
CA GLU A 70 -8.73 -6.56 10.84
C GLU A 70 -7.41 -7.33 10.79
N LYS A 71 -6.89 -7.80 11.94
CA LYS A 71 -5.67 -8.63 11.98
C LYS A 71 -5.81 -9.86 11.09
N SER A 72 -6.91 -10.59 11.23
CA SER A 72 -7.19 -11.78 10.41
C SER A 72 -7.25 -11.44 8.91
N SER A 73 -7.96 -10.37 8.53
CA SER A 73 -8.03 -9.91 7.14
C SER A 73 -6.64 -9.56 6.59
N ILE A 74 -5.83 -8.81 7.33
CA ILE A 74 -4.46 -8.46 6.93
C ILE A 74 -3.62 -9.73 6.74
N CYS A 75 -3.65 -10.67 7.69
CA CYS A 75 -2.87 -11.90 7.60
C CYS A 75 -3.19 -12.70 6.33
N TYR A 76 -4.47 -12.85 6.00
CA TYR A 76 -4.87 -13.61 4.80
C TYR A 76 -4.58 -12.89 3.48
N MET A 77 -4.67 -11.55 3.45
CA MET A 77 -4.33 -10.78 2.24
C MET A 77 -2.83 -10.50 2.10
N ALA A 78 -2.02 -10.73 3.14
CA ALA A 78 -0.57 -10.53 3.10
C ALA A 78 0.17 -11.60 2.28
N PHE A 79 -0.49 -12.70 1.91
CA PHE A 79 0.12 -13.82 1.18
C PHE A 79 -0.61 -14.06 -0.14
N PRO A 80 0.10 -14.44 -1.22
CA PRO A 80 -0.55 -14.91 -2.44
C PRO A 80 -1.39 -16.17 -2.19
N ASP A 81 -2.62 -16.23 -2.72
CA ASP A 81 -3.50 -17.41 -2.65
C ASP A 81 -2.96 -18.62 -3.46
N SER A 82 -2.05 -18.35 -4.40
CA SER A 82 -1.41 -19.33 -5.25
C SER A 82 0.10 -19.10 -5.19
N ASN A 83 0.85 -20.14 -4.81
CA ASN A 83 2.31 -20.08 -4.76
C ASN A 83 2.97 -20.16 -6.15
N SER A 84 2.18 -20.34 -7.20
CA SER A 84 2.66 -20.37 -8.58
C SER A 84 3.29 -19.03 -8.93
N GLY A 85 4.60 -19.00 -9.27
CA GLY A 85 5.27 -17.79 -9.73
C GLY A 85 5.68 -16.77 -8.66
N CYS A 86 5.50 -17.05 -7.37
CA CYS A 86 5.81 -16.09 -6.28
C CYS A 86 7.18 -16.32 -5.61
N MET A 87 8.13 -17.01 -6.27
CA MET A 87 9.48 -17.20 -5.74
C MET A 87 10.27 -15.89 -5.71
N GLY A 88 10.94 -15.59 -4.61
CA GLY A 88 11.68 -14.34 -4.42
C GLY A 88 10.84 -13.30 -3.69
N ASN A 89 10.82 -12.07 -4.21
CA ASN A 89 10.07 -10.96 -3.63
C ASN A 89 8.91 -10.58 -4.56
N THR A 90 7.72 -10.39 -4.01
CA THR A 90 6.54 -9.93 -4.75
C THR A 90 5.92 -8.76 -4.00
N GLN A 91 5.67 -7.66 -4.72
CA GLN A 91 4.97 -6.49 -4.19
C GLN A 91 3.57 -6.40 -4.81
N PHE A 92 2.57 -6.12 -4.00
CA PHE A 92 1.19 -5.95 -4.43
C PHE A 92 0.42 -5.18 -3.36
N HIS A 93 -0.85 -4.87 -3.61
CA HIS A 93 -1.67 -4.16 -2.64
C HIS A 93 -3.09 -4.68 -2.61
N PHE A 94 -3.76 -4.45 -1.49
CA PHE A 94 -5.18 -4.74 -1.32
C PHE A 94 -5.90 -3.52 -0.78
N ARG A 95 -7.22 -3.52 -0.95
CA ARG A 95 -8.12 -2.55 -0.35
C ARG A 95 -9.12 -3.30 0.51
N MET A 96 -9.22 -2.95 1.78
CA MET A 96 -10.07 -3.65 2.75
C MET A 96 -10.98 -2.68 3.48
N ARG A 97 -12.21 -3.10 3.78
CA ARG A 97 -13.15 -2.30 4.55
C ARG A 97 -12.72 -2.21 6.01
N GLN A 98 -12.66 -1.01 6.54
CA GLN A 98 -12.40 -0.77 7.96
C GLN A 98 -13.61 -1.17 8.80
N CYS A 99 -13.36 -1.67 10.02
CA CYS A 99 -14.44 -1.92 10.96
C CYS A 99 -15.13 -0.59 11.38
N PRO A 100 -16.48 -0.49 11.34
CA PRO A 100 -17.21 0.77 11.55
C PRO A 100 -16.97 1.48 12.88
N ALA A 101 -16.44 0.77 13.89
CA ALA A 101 -16.28 1.24 15.25
C ALA A 101 -15.20 2.33 15.45
N ARG A 102 -14.40 2.65 14.42
CA ARG A 102 -13.28 3.59 14.55
C ARG A 102 -13.20 4.52 13.35
N LYS A 103 -13.57 5.79 13.52
CA LYS A 103 -13.18 6.85 12.58
C LYS A 103 -12.26 7.81 13.33
N PRO A 104 -10.94 7.58 13.34
CA PRO A 104 -10.04 8.63 13.79
C PRO A 104 -10.21 9.80 12.84
N ASN A 105 -10.68 10.94 13.37
CA ASN A 105 -10.74 12.15 12.59
C ASN A 105 -9.36 12.81 12.63
N ILE A 106 -8.57 12.60 11.57
CA ILE A 106 -7.27 13.26 11.40
C ILE A 106 -7.53 14.49 10.54
N SER A 107 -7.40 15.68 11.12
CA SER A 107 -7.64 16.96 10.44
C SER A 107 -6.83 17.10 9.14
N ALA A 108 -5.60 16.59 9.11
CA ALA A 108 -4.76 16.56 7.91
C ALA A 108 -5.39 15.76 6.76
N HIS A 109 -6.15 14.69 7.05
CA HIS A 109 -6.85 13.90 6.02
C HIS A 109 -8.08 14.64 5.47
N GLU A 110 -8.81 15.36 6.31
CA GLU A 110 -9.90 16.24 5.85
C GLU A 110 -9.35 17.35 4.96
N GLU A 111 -8.23 17.96 5.36
CA GLU A 111 -7.58 19.02 4.61
C GLU A 111 -7.01 18.53 3.27
N TYR A 112 -6.39 17.35 3.27
CA TYR A 112 -5.96 16.65 2.06
C TYR A 112 -7.13 16.47 1.08
N ASN A 113 -8.27 15.94 1.56
CA ASN A 113 -9.44 15.68 0.72
C ASN A 113 -10.04 16.94 0.09
N LYS A 114 -9.96 18.10 0.75
CA LYS A 114 -10.45 19.36 0.20
C LYS A 114 -9.67 19.79 -1.05
N HIS A 115 -8.36 19.53 -1.06
CA HIS A 115 -7.44 20.05 -2.06
C HIS A 115 -7.07 19.04 -3.15
N CYS A 116 -7.05 17.73 -2.86
CA CYS A 116 -6.64 16.73 -3.83
C CYS A 116 -7.68 16.51 -4.94
N LEU A 117 -7.21 15.97 -6.07
CA LEU A 117 -8.10 15.52 -7.15
C LEU A 117 -9.09 14.46 -6.66
N VAL A 118 -10.29 14.45 -7.25
CA VAL A 118 -11.39 13.56 -6.84
C VAL A 118 -10.96 12.08 -6.78
N PRO A 119 -10.24 11.50 -7.77
CA PRO A 119 -9.86 10.09 -7.68
C PRO A 119 -8.84 9.76 -6.57
N LEU A 120 -8.15 10.77 -6.01
CA LEU A 120 -7.15 10.61 -4.96
C LEU A 120 -7.70 10.87 -3.55
N GLN A 121 -8.99 11.22 -3.39
CA GLN A 121 -9.54 11.44 -2.05
C GLN A 121 -9.52 10.15 -1.21
N ILE A 122 -9.20 10.33 0.06
CA ILE A 122 -9.29 9.30 1.10
C ILE A 122 -10.75 8.86 1.24
N ASP A 123 -10.96 7.55 1.09
CA ASP A 123 -12.16 6.88 1.54
C ASP A 123 -11.95 6.39 2.98
N PHE A 124 -12.54 7.09 3.94
CA PHE A 124 -12.43 6.77 5.36
C PHE A 124 -12.99 5.40 5.72
N SER A 125 -13.82 4.78 4.88
CA SER A 125 -14.36 3.44 5.12
C SER A 125 -13.41 2.29 4.75
N HIS A 126 -12.30 2.58 4.07
CA HIS A 126 -11.35 1.56 3.64
C HIS A 126 -9.91 1.86 4.10
N PHE A 127 -9.10 0.82 4.14
CA PHE A 127 -7.65 0.91 4.21
C PHE A 127 -7.05 0.41 2.90
N PHE A 128 -5.92 1.00 2.53
CA PHE A 128 -4.99 0.45 1.56
C PHE A 128 -3.90 -0.30 2.31
N GLY A 129 -3.67 -1.56 1.95
CA GLY A 129 -2.58 -2.37 2.44
C GLY A 129 -1.60 -2.66 1.33
N PHE A 130 -0.37 -2.16 1.47
CA PHE A 130 0.75 -2.45 0.58
C PHE A 130 1.52 -3.62 1.14
N VAL A 131 1.82 -4.61 0.32
CA VAL A 131 2.42 -5.88 0.75
C VAL A 131 3.74 -6.08 0.05
N TYR A 132 4.77 -6.41 0.83
CA TYR A 132 6.02 -6.95 0.34
C TYR A 132 6.14 -8.38 0.88
N PHE A 133 5.88 -9.34 0.00
CA PHE A 133 5.97 -10.77 0.30
C PHE A 133 7.33 -11.32 -0.12
N ARG A 134 8.00 -12.04 0.77
CA ARG A 134 9.23 -12.77 0.48
C ARG A 134 8.99 -14.27 0.64
N GLN A 135 9.31 -15.02 -0.42
CA GLN A 135 9.38 -16.47 -0.40
C GLN A 135 10.73 -16.95 -0.91
N VAL A 136 11.48 -17.66 -0.07
CA VAL A 136 12.81 -18.19 -0.43
C VAL A 136 12.87 -19.65 -0.03
N LYS A 137 13.57 -20.48 -0.82
CA LYS A 137 13.84 -21.87 -0.44
C LYS A 137 14.73 -21.89 0.79
N ASP A 138 14.27 -22.59 1.81
CA ASP A 138 15.03 -22.79 3.04
C ASP A 138 14.89 -24.24 3.46
N LYS A 139 16.00 -24.98 3.37
CA LYS A 139 16.04 -26.41 3.71
C LYS A 139 16.03 -26.67 5.21
N THR A 140 16.31 -25.65 6.03
CA THR A 140 16.30 -25.76 7.49
C THR A 140 14.88 -25.74 8.06
N ILE A 141 13.92 -25.20 7.30
CA ILE A 141 12.51 -25.15 7.67
C ILE A 141 11.82 -26.43 7.17
N PRO A 142 11.01 -27.13 7.99
CA PRO A 142 10.35 -28.38 7.59
C PRO A 142 9.54 -28.31 6.28
N ARG A 143 8.95 -27.14 6.00
CA ARG A 143 8.16 -26.87 4.79
C ARG A 143 9.01 -26.56 3.55
N GLY A 144 10.31 -26.39 3.69
CA GLY A 144 11.26 -26.14 2.60
C GLY A 144 11.28 -24.71 2.07
N TYR A 145 10.46 -23.81 2.64
CA TYR A 145 10.36 -22.41 2.23
C TYR A 145 10.20 -21.50 3.45
N PHE A 146 11.00 -20.43 3.45
CA PHE A 146 10.76 -19.24 4.26
C PHE A 146 9.68 -18.40 3.57
N GLN A 147 8.64 -18.00 4.31
CA GLN A 147 7.59 -17.12 3.82
C GLN A 147 7.26 -16.07 4.88
N LYS A 148 7.39 -14.79 4.52
CA LYS A 148 7.13 -13.66 5.42
C LYS A 148 6.74 -12.43 4.61
N SER A 149 5.82 -11.65 5.15
CA SER A 149 5.31 -10.43 4.53
C SER A 149 5.48 -9.25 5.46
N MET A 150 5.80 -8.09 4.87
CA MET A 150 5.59 -6.80 5.51
C MET A 150 4.38 -6.13 4.86
N VAL A 151 3.51 -5.54 5.67
CA VAL A 151 2.31 -4.83 5.21
C VAL A 151 2.30 -3.41 5.73
N LEU A 152 2.25 -2.41 4.86
CA LEU A 152 2.04 -1.01 5.22
C LEU A 152 0.56 -0.66 5.03
N LEU A 153 -0.11 -0.23 6.09
CA LEU A 153 -1.50 0.20 6.06
C LEU A 153 -1.61 1.73 6.08
N THR A 154 -2.45 2.28 5.20
CA THR A 154 -2.69 3.72 5.09
C THR A 154 -4.12 4.02 4.62
N LYS A 155 -4.52 5.28 4.80
CA LYS A 155 -5.74 5.87 4.24
C LYS A 155 -5.51 6.53 2.87
N LEU A 156 -4.26 6.87 2.56
CA LEU A 156 -3.90 7.62 1.37
C LEU A 156 -3.79 6.67 0.15
N PRO A 157 -4.53 6.92 -0.95
CA PRO A 157 -4.48 6.09 -2.16
C PRO A 157 -3.25 6.38 -3.05
N LEU A 158 -2.07 6.58 -2.45
CA LEU A 158 -0.83 6.94 -3.15
C LEU A 158 0.00 5.69 -3.48
N ILE A 159 -0.47 4.92 -4.48
CA ILE A 159 0.03 3.57 -4.76
C ILE A 159 1.53 3.54 -5.02
N ALA A 160 2.03 4.41 -5.90
CA ALA A 160 3.44 4.46 -6.26
C ALA A 160 4.33 4.80 -5.04
N LEU A 161 3.95 5.80 -4.25
CA LEU A 161 4.67 6.20 -3.04
C LEU A 161 4.81 5.02 -2.08
N PHE A 162 3.70 4.38 -1.69
CA PHE A 162 3.77 3.35 -0.66
C PHE A 162 4.34 2.02 -1.15
N THR A 163 4.29 1.75 -2.46
CA THR A 163 5.04 0.65 -3.06
C THR A 163 6.55 0.91 -2.98
N GLU A 164 7.00 2.13 -3.29
CA GLU A 164 8.42 2.50 -3.18
C GLU A 164 8.91 2.52 -1.72
N VAL A 165 8.13 3.13 -0.82
CA VAL A 165 8.43 3.18 0.63
C VAL A 165 8.58 1.77 1.18
N LEU A 166 7.61 0.88 0.92
CA LEU A 166 7.68 -0.48 1.41
C LEU A 166 8.79 -1.29 0.73
N GLY A 167 9.05 -1.02 -0.55
CA GLY A 167 10.17 -1.56 -1.32
C GLY A 167 11.56 -1.23 -0.75
N ARG A 168 11.67 -0.19 0.09
CA ARG A 168 12.89 0.17 0.83
C ARG A 168 12.93 -0.43 2.24
N ILE A 169 11.82 -0.29 2.98
CA ILE A 169 11.75 -0.74 4.38
C ILE A 169 11.86 -2.26 4.47
N ALA A 170 11.16 -2.99 3.61
CA ALA A 170 11.08 -4.45 3.72
C ALA A 170 12.43 -5.16 3.48
N PRO A 171 13.22 -4.87 2.43
CA PRO A 171 14.55 -5.45 2.27
C PRO A 171 15.46 -5.21 3.47
N SER A 172 15.46 -3.99 4.02
CA SER A 172 16.26 -3.65 5.20
C SER A 172 15.82 -4.44 6.43
N PHE A 173 14.51 -4.55 6.67
CA PHE A 173 13.98 -5.39 7.74
C PHE A 173 14.38 -6.86 7.60
N PHE A 174 14.35 -7.43 6.39
CA PHE A 174 14.79 -8.81 6.22
C PHE A 174 16.30 -9.02 6.42
N SER A 175 17.09 -7.95 6.41
CA SER A 175 18.53 -7.99 6.63
C SER A 175 18.93 -7.64 8.07
N ALA A 176 18.29 -6.65 8.68
CA ALA A 176 18.68 -6.08 9.98
C ALA A 176 17.58 -6.17 11.05
N GLY A 177 16.39 -6.65 10.72
CA GLY A 177 15.29 -6.88 11.66
C GLY A 177 14.54 -5.60 12.07
N GLU A 178 13.90 -5.66 13.23
CA GLU A 178 13.03 -4.63 13.81
C GLU A 178 13.62 -3.21 13.84
N PRO A 179 14.92 -2.98 14.16
CA PRO A 179 15.49 -1.63 14.16
C PRO A 179 15.32 -0.88 12.83
N SER A 180 15.21 -1.61 11.72
CA SER A 180 14.96 -1.03 10.39
C SER A 180 13.57 -0.41 10.28
N ILE A 181 12.56 -1.05 10.90
CA ILE A 181 11.19 -0.55 10.95
C ILE A 181 11.13 0.68 11.86
N GLU A 182 11.78 0.62 13.02
CA GLU A 182 11.83 1.75 13.96
C GLU A 182 12.46 2.98 13.32
N SER A 183 13.62 2.82 12.67
CA SER A 183 14.31 3.90 11.96
C SER A 183 13.43 4.47 10.85
N ALA A 184 12.82 3.62 10.03
CA ALA A 184 11.97 4.08 8.93
C ALA A 184 10.72 4.81 9.45
N CYS A 185 10.09 4.33 10.51
CA CYS A 185 8.93 5.00 11.08
C CYS A 185 9.31 6.32 11.74
N HIS A 186 10.50 6.41 12.35
CA HIS A 186 11.03 7.68 12.86
C HIS A 186 11.25 8.70 11.75
N ASP A 187 11.79 8.29 10.60
CA ASP A 187 11.93 9.15 9.42
C ASP A 187 10.55 9.62 8.91
N ILE A 188 9.57 8.72 8.82
CA ILE A 188 8.19 9.04 8.40
C ILE A 188 7.52 10.01 9.38
N ASP A 189 7.78 9.90 10.69
CA ASP A 189 7.26 10.83 11.70
C ASP A 189 7.89 12.23 11.63
N GLN A 190 8.88 12.44 10.75
CA GLN A 190 9.44 13.75 10.44
C GLN A 190 8.92 14.32 9.12
N TRP A 191 8.12 13.56 8.36
CA TRP A 191 7.59 14.04 7.09
C TRP A 191 6.67 15.25 7.26
N PRO A 192 6.69 16.21 6.31
CA PRO A 192 5.68 17.27 6.25
C PRO A 192 4.29 16.66 6.07
N SER A 193 3.24 17.42 6.40
CA SER A 193 1.86 16.98 6.14
C SER A 193 1.64 16.68 4.65
N PRO A 194 0.81 15.68 4.29
CA PRO A 194 0.50 15.35 2.90
C PRO A 194 -0.39 16.44 2.30
N VAL A 195 0.19 17.55 1.84
CA VAL A 195 -0.56 18.66 1.26
C VAL A 195 -0.52 18.58 -0.27
N PRO A 196 -1.68 18.48 -0.95
CA PRO A 196 -1.75 18.51 -2.42
C PRO A 196 -1.31 19.87 -3.00
N GLY A 197 -0.68 19.84 -4.18
CA GLY A 197 -0.27 21.03 -4.95
C GLY A 197 1.08 21.60 -4.56
N VAL A 198 1.76 20.99 -3.59
CA VAL A 198 3.10 21.42 -3.14
C VAL A 198 4.08 20.25 -3.31
N PRO A 199 5.30 20.49 -3.83
CA PRO A 199 6.34 19.47 -3.85
C PRO A 199 6.76 19.11 -2.41
N LEU A 200 6.86 17.83 -2.11
CA LEU A 200 7.19 17.30 -0.79
C LEU A 200 8.49 16.50 -0.84
N SER A 201 9.40 16.82 0.07
CA SER A 201 10.62 16.05 0.32
C SER A 201 10.41 15.12 1.51
N LEU A 202 10.52 13.82 1.28
CA LEU A 202 10.24 12.76 2.27
C LEU A 202 11.52 11.94 2.53
N PRO A 203 12.30 12.28 3.56
CA PRO A 203 13.48 11.50 3.95
C PRO A 203 13.11 10.07 4.37
N LEU A 204 13.83 9.07 3.89
CA LEU A 204 13.60 7.68 4.28
C LEU A 204 14.88 6.87 4.12
N MET A 205 15.39 6.31 5.22
CA MET A 205 16.51 5.36 5.23
C MET A 205 17.76 5.87 4.50
N GLY A 206 18.08 7.15 4.64
CA GLY A 206 19.22 7.78 3.97
C GLY A 206 18.99 8.18 2.52
N ASN A 207 17.74 8.14 2.03
CA ASN A 207 17.32 8.71 0.75
C ASN A 207 16.30 9.83 0.96
N VAL A 208 16.00 10.61 -0.09
CA VAL A 208 14.91 11.60 -0.06
C VAL A 208 13.99 11.36 -1.24
N LEU A 209 12.77 10.91 -0.96
CA LEU A 209 11.72 10.76 -1.96
C LEU A 209 11.11 12.14 -2.25
N GLN A 210 11.11 12.56 -3.51
CA GLN A 210 10.49 13.80 -3.95
C GLN A 210 9.15 13.46 -4.59
N ILE A 211 8.06 13.99 -4.05
CA ILE A 211 6.73 13.71 -4.58
C ILE A 211 5.95 14.99 -4.82
N HIS A 212 5.04 14.95 -5.78
CA HIS A 212 4.04 16.00 -5.98
C HIS A 212 2.66 15.36 -6.00
N ILE A 213 1.82 15.69 -5.03
CA ILE A 213 0.44 15.20 -4.98
C ILE A 213 -0.44 16.19 -5.76
N PRO A 214 -1.15 15.77 -6.82
CA PRO A 214 -1.97 16.69 -7.61
C PRO A 214 -3.05 17.40 -6.79
N SER A 215 -3.15 18.72 -6.97
CA SER A 215 -4.22 19.55 -6.44
C SER A 215 -5.28 19.85 -7.50
N ARG A 216 -6.51 20.15 -7.06
CA ARG A 216 -7.57 20.72 -7.90
C ARG A 216 -7.20 22.10 -8.47
N LEU A 217 -6.26 22.78 -7.82
CA LEU A 217 -5.79 24.11 -8.19
C LEU A 217 -4.53 24.06 -9.07
N ASP A 218 -4.02 22.86 -9.40
CA ASP A 218 -2.92 22.69 -10.33
C ASP A 218 -3.40 23.07 -11.74
N ASN A 219 -3.34 24.37 -12.06
CA ASN A 219 -3.45 24.83 -13.42
C ASN A 219 -2.24 24.27 -14.19
N SER A 220 -2.48 23.64 -15.34
CA SER A 220 -1.54 22.87 -16.16
C SER A 220 -0.36 23.67 -16.76
N ILE A 221 0.23 24.61 -16.04
CA ILE A 221 1.12 25.64 -16.60
C ILE A 221 2.54 25.58 -16.01
N THR A 222 2.75 25.01 -14.83
CA THR A 222 4.10 24.80 -14.29
C THR A 222 4.44 23.31 -14.34
N SER A 223 5.45 22.96 -15.14
CA SER A 223 6.03 21.63 -15.07
C SER A 223 6.56 21.40 -13.65
N PRO A 224 6.39 20.20 -13.06
CA PRO A 224 6.96 19.89 -11.75
C PRO A 224 8.47 20.19 -11.71
N GLU A 225 9.15 20.09 -12.85
CA GLU A 225 10.58 20.32 -13.02
C GLU A 225 11.04 21.74 -12.64
N GLU A 226 10.22 22.78 -12.81
CA GLU A 226 10.57 24.16 -12.45
C GLU A 226 10.43 24.42 -10.94
N ALA A 227 9.54 23.71 -10.25
CA ALA A 227 9.34 23.85 -8.80
C ALA A 227 10.47 23.22 -7.96
N PHE A 228 11.25 22.29 -8.53
CA PHE A 228 12.35 21.62 -7.84
C PHE A 228 13.72 22.33 -7.98
N GLN A 229 13.77 23.54 -8.56
CA GLN A 229 15.01 24.29 -8.81
C GLN A 229 15.50 25.20 -7.66
N GLU A 230 14.99 25.06 -6.43
CA GLU A 230 15.61 25.76 -5.30
C GLU A 230 16.94 25.09 -4.90
N GLN A 231 18.02 25.87 -5.00
CA GLN A 231 19.40 25.51 -4.69
C GLN A 231 19.54 25.12 -3.21
N THR A 232 19.39 23.82 -2.93
CA THR A 232 19.80 23.22 -1.65
C THR A 232 21.23 22.67 -1.79
N PRO A 233 22.10 22.89 -0.79
CA PRO A 233 23.51 22.51 -0.87
C PRO A 233 23.65 21.00 -1.06
N ILE A 234 24.64 20.60 -1.86
CA ILE A 234 25.00 19.23 -2.23
C ILE A 234 24.87 18.31 -1.01
N THR A 235 23.81 17.51 -0.96
CA THR A 235 23.63 16.45 0.02
C THR A 235 23.62 15.12 -0.73
N PHE A 236 24.35 14.14 -0.21
CA PHE A 236 24.63 12.81 -0.80
C PHE A 236 23.40 11.89 -0.87
N TYR A 237 22.21 12.43 -1.16
CA TYR A 237 20.97 11.66 -1.19
C TYR A 237 20.49 11.51 -2.62
N GLU A 238 20.18 10.28 -3.01
CA GLU A 238 19.50 9.98 -4.27
C GLU A 238 18.07 10.58 -4.21
N LYS A 239 17.77 11.50 -5.12
CA LYS A 239 16.44 12.09 -5.30
C LYS A 239 15.64 11.22 -6.25
N ILE A 240 14.46 10.78 -5.80
CA ILE A 240 13.56 9.96 -6.62
C ILE A 240 12.26 10.74 -6.79
N ASN A 241 12.00 11.15 -8.03
CA ASN A 241 10.74 11.80 -8.39
C ASN A 241 9.67 10.73 -8.52
N ILE A 242 8.66 10.75 -7.63
CA ILE A 242 7.48 9.89 -7.74
C ILE A 242 6.40 10.71 -8.46
N PRO A 243 5.97 10.30 -9.66
CA PRO A 243 5.10 11.14 -10.46
C PRO A 243 3.68 11.24 -9.89
N SER A 244 3.01 12.32 -10.26
CA SER A 244 1.76 12.79 -9.65
C SER A 244 0.53 12.00 -10.10
N ASN A 245 0.60 11.38 -11.28
CA ASN A 245 -0.49 10.54 -11.81
C ASN A 245 -0.36 9.12 -11.24
N PRO A 246 -1.43 8.31 -11.20
CA PRO A 246 -1.30 6.90 -10.87
C PRO A 246 -0.51 6.22 -12.00
N GLU A 247 0.82 6.20 -11.86
CA GLU A 247 1.76 5.56 -12.79
C GLU A 247 1.70 4.04 -12.67
N ILE A 248 0.53 3.49 -12.99
CA ILE A 248 0.50 2.18 -13.59
C ILE A 248 0.89 2.39 -15.05
N ASP A 249 1.83 1.59 -15.54
CA ASP A 249 2.08 1.45 -16.97
C ASP A 249 0.85 0.81 -17.62
N VAL A 250 -0.16 1.64 -17.89
CA VAL A 250 -1.44 1.23 -18.45
C VAL A 250 -1.26 0.58 -19.81
N PHE A 251 -0.23 0.98 -20.56
CA PHE A 251 0.11 0.35 -21.83
C PHE A 251 0.55 -1.08 -21.61
N ARG A 252 1.52 -1.33 -20.71
CA ARG A 252 1.94 -2.70 -20.36
C ARG A 252 0.79 -3.54 -19.85
N CYS A 253 -0.09 -2.97 -19.03
CA CYS A 253 -1.26 -3.67 -18.51
C CYS A 253 -2.22 -4.06 -19.65
N PHE A 254 -2.60 -3.11 -20.50
CA PHE A 254 -3.59 -3.34 -21.54
C PHE A 254 -3.05 -4.01 -22.80
N LEU A 255 -1.72 -4.03 -23.02
CA LEU A 255 -1.10 -4.60 -24.22
C LEU A 255 -1.63 -6.00 -24.60
N PRO A 256 -1.81 -6.96 -23.67
CA PRO A 256 -2.34 -8.29 -23.99
C PRO A 256 -3.81 -8.30 -24.45
N ILE A 257 -4.56 -7.24 -24.16
CA ILE A 257 -6.01 -7.11 -24.41
C ILE A 257 -6.36 -5.81 -25.13
N LEU A 258 -5.39 -5.22 -25.86
CA LEU A 258 -5.49 -3.88 -26.44
C LEU A 258 -6.70 -3.74 -27.39
N SER A 259 -7.04 -4.81 -28.10
CA SER A 259 -8.21 -4.88 -28.98
C SER A 259 -9.56 -4.67 -28.26
N HIS A 260 -9.59 -4.78 -26.94
CA HIS A 260 -10.80 -4.62 -26.13
C HIS A 260 -10.83 -3.29 -25.37
N ILE A 261 -9.86 -2.39 -25.56
CA ILE A 261 -9.72 -1.19 -24.71
C ILE A 261 -10.97 -0.30 -24.70
N GLN A 262 -11.62 -0.12 -25.85
CA GLN A 262 -12.87 0.64 -25.97
C GLN A 262 -13.99 -0.01 -25.15
N LEU A 263 -14.15 -1.33 -25.27
CA LEU A 263 -15.15 -2.07 -24.50
C LEU A 263 -14.85 -1.99 -23.00
N LEU A 264 -13.60 -2.16 -22.59
CA LEU A 264 -13.21 -2.05 -21.19
C LEU A 264 -13.53 -0.67 -20.62
N TRP A 265 -13.28 0.39 -21.39
CA TRP A 265 -13.63 1.76 -21.02
C TRP A 265 -15.14 1.91 -20.79
N GLU A 266 -15.96 1.37 -21.70
CA GLU A 266 -17.42 1.36 -21.57
C GLU A 266 -17.86 0.61 -20.31
N LEU A 267 -17.33 -0.60 -20.07
CA LEU A 267 -17.66 -1.39 -18.88
C LEU A 267 -17.30 -0.67 -17.57
N VAL A 268 -16.14 -0.01 -17.53
CA VAL A 268 -15.70 0.73 -16.35
C VAL A 268 -16.58 1.94 -16.10
N ILE A 269 -16.91 2.74 -17.13
CA ILE A 269 -17.73 3.95 -16.94
C ILE A 269 -19.19 3.61 -16.63
N THR A 270 -19.71 2.46 -17.10
CA THR A 270 -21.05 1.96 -16.75
C THR A 270 -21.07 1.10 -15.48
N SER A 271 -19.93 0.95 -14.80
CA SER A 271 -19.81 0.19 -13.54
C SER A 271 -20.22 -1.28 -13.65
N GLU A 272 -19.90 -1.92 -14.77
CA GLU A 272 -20.18 -3.33 -14.98
C GLU A 272 -19.29 -4.22 -14.08
N PRO A 273 -19.79 -5.37 -13.59
CA PRO A 273 -19.01 -6.30 -12.77
C PRO A 273 -17.90 -6.97 -13.59
N ILE A 274 -16.63 -6.81 -13.19
CA ILE A 274 -15.46 -7.35 -13.90
C ILE A 274 -14.62 -8.21 -12.97
N ILE A 275 -14.15 -9.35 -13.47
CA ILE A 275 -13.13 -10.17 -12.80
C ILE A 275 -11.86 -10.20 -13.62
N VAL A 276 -10.75 -9.83 -13.01
CA VAL A 276 -9.39 -9.96 -13.52
C VAL A 276 -8.75 -11.21 -12.93
N MET A 277 -8.39 -12.17 -13.77
CA MET A 277 -7.68 -13.39 -13.37
C MET A 277 -6.24 -13.33 -13.89
N ALA A 278 -5.26 -13.40 -13.00
CA ALA A 278 -3.84 -13.34 -13.36
C ALA A 278 -3.00 -14.40 -12.62
N GLY A 279 -1.77 -14.63 -13.10
CA GLY A 279 -0.83 -15.60 -12.51
C GLY A 279 -0.27 -15.19 -11.14
N SER A 280 -0.27 -13.89 -10.82
CA SER A 280 0.32 -13.36 -9.58
C SER A 280 -0.40 -12.10 -9.07
N PRO A 281 -0.30 -11.79 -7.77
CA PRO A 281 -1.01 -10.66 -7.16
C PRO A 281 -0.63 -9.31 -7.77
N ASN A 282 0.64 -9.09 -8.10
CA ASN A 282 1.11 -7.85 -8.69
C ASN A 282 0.43 -7.57 -10.04
N ILE A 283 0.31 -8.58 -10.91
CA ILE A 283 -0.32 -8.41 -12.24
C ILE A 283 -1.80 -8.06 -12.11
N THR A 284 -2.52 -8.73 -11.20
CA THR A 284 -3.93 -8.41 -11.00
C THR A 284 -4.12 -7.04 -10.36
N CYS A 285 -3.25 -6.65 -9.43
CA CYS A 285 -3.29 -5.31 -8.83
C CYS A 285 -3.08 -4.24 -9.89
N ASP A 286 -2.04 -4.37 -10.72
CA ASP A 286 -1.72 -3.42 -11.78
C ASP A 286 -2.87 -3.30 -12.78
N MET A 287 -3.44 -4.42 -13.22
CA MET A 287 -4.57 -4.42 -14.16
C MET A 287 -5.83 -3.79 -13.56
N VAL A 288 -6.20 -4.12 -12.32
CA VAL A 288 -7.36 -3.51 -11.65
C VAL A 288 -7.15 -2.00 -11.53
N GLN A 289 -5.93 -1.57 -11.18
CA GLN A 289 -5.64 -0.14 -11.12
C GLN A 289 -5.65 0.53 -12.49
N ALA A 290 -5.13 -0.11 -13.53
CA ALA A 290 -5.21 0.39 -14.90
C ALA A 290 -6.67 0.58 -15.35
N LEU A 291 -7.56 -0.38 -15.02
CA LEU A 291 -9.00 -0.29 -15.31
C LEU A 291 -9.63 0.92 -14.63
N ILE A 292 -9.43 1.15 -13.33
CA ILE A 292 -10.03 2.32 -12.68
C ILE A 292 -9.40 3.65 -13.12
N CYS A 293 -8.12 3.63 -13.54
CA CYS A 293 -7.42 4.82 -14.01
C CYS A 293 -7.76 5.18 -15.46
N MET A 294 -8.36 4.28 -16.25
CA MET A 294 -8.67 4.56 -17.66
C MET A 294 -9.73 5.64 -17.84
N ILE A 295 -10.50 5.94 -16.79
CA ILE A 295 -11.49 7.02 -16.77
C ILE A 295 -10.96 8.29 -16.07
N TRP A 296 -9.68 8.34 -15.72
CA TRP A 296 -9.06 9.52 -15.12
C TRP A 296 -9.30 10.77 -16.00
N PRO A 297 -9.63 11.94 -15.41
CA PRO A 297 -9.62 12.29 -13.98
C PRO A 297 -10.95 12.01 -13.24
N LEU A 298 -11.86 11.22 -13.81
CA LEU A 298 -13.06 10.79 -13.11
C LEU A 298 -12.72 9.77 -12.04
N ARG A 299 -13.42 9.84 -10.91
CA ARG A 299 -13.32 8.80 -9.88
C ARG A 299 -14.16 7.60 -10.30
N TYR A 300 -13.58 6.41 -10.19
CA TYR A 300 -14.35 5.18 -10.18
C TYR A 300 -15.15 5.07 -8.86
N CYS A 301 -16.47 5.20 -8.96
CA CYS A 301 -17.36 5.33 -7.79
C CYS A 301 -17.83 3.99 -7.21
N CYS A 302 -17.62 2.89 -7.93
CA CYS A 302 -17.98 1.55 -7.51
C CYS A 302 -16.85 0.88 -6.75
N ASP A 303 -17.12 -0.30 -6.17
CA ASP A 303 -16.11 -0.97 -5.37
C ASP A 303 -15.05 -1.64 -6.26
N TYR A 304 -13.84 -1.80 -5.74
CA TYR A 304 -12.78 -2.53 -6.41
C TYR A 304 -11.85 -3.18 -5.38
N ARG A 305 -11.38 -4.38 -5.73
CA ARG A 305 -10.44 -5.18 -4.95
C ARG A 305 -9.25 -5.53 -5.83
N PRO A 306 -8.13 -4.78 -5.76
CA PRO A 306 -6.94 -5.05 -6.56
C PRO A 306 -6.43 -6.48 -6.39
N PHE A 307 -6.54 -6.99 -5.16
CA PHE A 307 -6.32 -8.37 -4.80
C PHE A 307 -7.43 -8.85 -3.87
N PHE A 308 -8.12 -9.92 -4.26
CA PHE A 308 -9.25 -10.52 -3.58
C PHE A 308 -9.02 -12.02 -3.40
N THR A 309 -9.25 -12.50 -2.18
CA THR A 309 -8.94 -13.88 -1.80
C THR A 309 -10.19 -14.62 -1.35
N ILE A 310 -10.10 -15.95 -1.28
CA ILE A 310 -11.18 -16.78 -0.71
C ILE A 310 -11.41 -16.52 0.79
N HIS A 311 -10.45 -15.87 1.44
CA HIS A 311 -10.44 -15.55 2.86
C HIS A 311 -10.91 -14.12 3.15
N ASP A 312 -11.23 -13.34 2.12
CA ASP A 312 -11.80 -11.99 2.30
C ASP A 312 -13.11 -12.09 3.11
N SER A 313 -13.30 -11.16 4.05
CA SER A 313 -14.47 -11.14 4.91
C SER A 313 -15.79 -10.95 4.14
N GLU A 314 -15.72 -10.39 2.93
CA GLU A 314 -16.84 -10.15 2.03
C GLU A 314 -16.93 -11.22 0.93
N PHE A 315 -16.16 -12.32 1.03
CA PHE A 315 -16.18 -13.41 0.06
C PHE A 315 -17.59 -13.94 -0.23
N LYS A 316 -18.42 -14.12 0.80
CA LYS A 316 -19.80 -14.60 0.64
C LYS A 316 -20.70 -13.60 -0.08
N GLU A 317 -20.46 -12.30 0.11
CA GLU A 317 -21.21 -11.23 -0.54
C GLU A 317 -20.96 -11.24 -2.05
N TYR A 318 -19.69 -11.32 -2.46
CA TYR A 318 -19.34 -11.30 -3.88
C TYR A 318 -19.56 -12.63 -4.61
N THR A 319 -19.67 -13.76 -3.91
CA THR A 319 -19.83 -15.08 -4.56
C THR A 319 -21.25 -15.65 -4.50
N THR A 320 -22.21 -14.89 -3.97
CA THR A 320 -23.62 -15.29 -3.96
C THR A 320 -24.17 -15.44 -5.38
N LYS A 321 -25.00 -16.45 -5.60
CA LYS A 321 -25.73 -16.66 -6.86
C LYS A 321 -27.19 -16.22 -6.79
N VAL A 322 -27.62 -15.74 -5.61
CA VAL A 322 -29.01 -15.35 -5.35
C VAL A 322 -29.30 -13.97 -5.92
N GLN A 323 -28.29 -13.10 -5.98
CA GLN A 323 -28.40 -11.73 -6.45
C GLN A 323 -27.56 -11.55 -7.72
N ALA A 324 -27.88 -10.54 -8.51
CA ALA A 324 -27.02 -10.11 -9.61
C ALA A 324 -25.64 -9.71 -9.04
N PRO A 325 -24.54 -9.94 -9.79
CA PRO A 325 -23.22 -9.51 -9.36
C PRO A 325 -23.21 -8.01 -9.05
N PRO A 326 -22.65 -7.58 -7.90
CA PRO A 326 -22.58 -6.17 -7.57
C PRO A 326 -21.64 -5.43 -8.54
N PRO A 327 -21.77 -4.11 -8.70
CA PRO A 327 -20.85 -3.32 -9.51
C PRO A 327 -19.49 -3.25 -8.81
N VAL A 328 -18.58 -4.15 -9.19
CA VAL A 328 -17.26 -4.29 -8.59
C VAL A 328 -16.24 -4.83 -9.59
N ILE A 329 -14.99 -4.38 -9.46
CA ILE A 329 -13.84 -4.98 -10.16
C ILE A 329 -13.04 -5.83 -9.16
N LEU A 330 -12.94 -7.14 -9.41
CA LEU A 330 -12.22 -8.09 -8.56
C LEU A 330 -10.96 -8.60 -9.23
N GLY A 331 -9.82 -8.42 -8.58
CA GLY A 331 -8.55 -9.00 -8.97
C GLY A 331 -8.26 -10.29 -8.21
N VAL A 332 -8.06 -11.40 -8.92
CA VAL A 332 -7.88 -12.73 -8.31
C VAL A 332 -6.75 -13.51 -8.96
N THR A 333 -6.07 -14.33 -8.16
CA THR A 333 -5.03 -15.25 -8.65
C THR A 333 -5.44 -16.71 -8.55
N ASN A 334 -6.40 -17.03 -7.68
CA ASN A 334 -6.82 -18.41 -7.45
C ASN A 334 -7.75 -18.91 -8.57
N PRO A 335 -7.38 -19.98 -9.31
CA PRO A 335 -8.22 -20.51 -10.38
C PRO A 335 -9.58 -21.05 -9.90
N PHE A 336 -9.77 -21.25 -8.59
CA PHE A 336 -11.07 -21.52 -7.99
C PHE A 336 -12.14 -20.49 -8.42
N PHE A 337 -11.78 -19.21 -8.53
CA PHE A 337 -12.69 -18.15 -8.95
C PHE A 337 -13.22 -18.33 -10.38
N ALA A 338 -12.47 -18.99 -11.26
CA ALA A 338 -12.95 -19.31 -12.61
C ALA A 338 -14.21 -20.19 -12.61
N LYS A 339 -14.35 -21.06 -11.61
CA LYS A 339 -15.53 -21.91 -11.44
C LYS A 339 -16.60 -21.21 -10.60
N THR A 340 -16.20 -20.59 -9.49
CA THR A 340 -17.13 -19.97 -8.53
C THR A 340 -17.88 -18.79 -9.17
N LEU A 341 -17.18 -17.96 -9.92
CA LEU A 341 -17.72 -16.76 -10.56
C LEU A 341 -17.95 -16.94 -12.07
N GLN A 342 -18.10 -18.18 -12.54
CA GLN A 342 -18.34 -18.45 -13.98
C GLN A 342 -19.62 -17.80 -14.55
N HIS A 343 -20.52 -17.35 -13.68
CA HIS A 343 -21.78 -16.72 -14.05
C HIS A 343 -21.65 -15.20 -14.20
N TRP A 344 -20.49 -14.63 -13.88
CA TRP A 344 -20.24 -13.19 -14.03
C TRP A 344 -20.09 -12.80 -15.51
N PRO A 345 -20.54 -11.59 -15.87
CA PRO A 345 -20.66 -11.18 -17.26
C PRO A 345 -19.31 -10.93 -17.95
N HIS A 346 -18.31 -10.45 -17.21
CA HIS A 346 -17.05 -9.98 -17.77
C HIS A 346 -15.86 -10.61 -17.06
N ILE A 347 -15.08 -11.42 -17.78
CA ILE A 347 -13.88 -12.07 -17.27
C ILE A 347 -12.69 -11.69 -18.15
N ILE A 348 -11.68 -11.07 -17.54
CA ILE A 348 -10.39 -10.74 -18.13
C ILE A 348 -9.39 -11.78 -17.64
N ARG A 349 -8.69 -12.43 -18.56
CA ARG A 349 -7.60 -13.36 -18.24
C ARG A 349 -6.28 -12.79 -18.73
N ILE A 350 -5.35 -12.58 -17.80
CA ILE A 350 -4.01 -12.11 -18.11
C ILE A 350 -3.08 -13.32 -18.04
N GLY A 351 -2.61 -13.75 -19.22
CA GLY A 351 -1.59 -14.80 -19.33
C GLY A 351 -0.17 -14.23 -19.24
N ASP A 352 0.81 -15.12 -19.08
CA ASP A 352 2.21 -14.72 -19.03
C ASP A 352 2.68 -14.16 -20.38
N LEU A 353 3.06 -12.87 -20.40
CA LEU A 353 3.69 -12.20 -21.54
C LEU A 353 5.05 -12.81 -21.93
N GLN A 354 5.65 -13.65 -21.08
CA GLN A 354 6.99 -14.23 -21.30
C GLN A 354 7.06 -15.22 -22.49
N ASN A 355 5.95 -15.56 -23.13
CA ASN A 355 5.92 -16.51 -24.26
C ASN A 355 5.85 -15.88 -25.65
N LEU A 356 6.06 -14.57 -25.81
CA LEU A 356 5.97 -13.91 -27.12
C LEU A 356 7.19 -14.17 -28.05
N ASP A 357 8.33 -14.65 -27.53
CA ASP A 357 9.58 -14.82 -28.31
C ASP A 357 10.08 -16.28 -28.48
N GLY A 358 9.23 -17.29 -28.26
CA GLY A 358 9.61 -18.70 -28.43
C GLY A 358 8.91 -19.39 -29.61
N PRO A 359 9.61 -20.15 -30.48
CA PRO A 359 8.94 -20.92 -31.52
C PRO A 359 8.03 -21.96 -30.84
N ALA A 360 6.76 -22.00 -31.25
CA ALA A 360 5.72 -22.86 -30.70
C ALA A 360 6.15 -24.34 -30.70
N LYS A 361 6.66 -24.84 -29.55
CA LYS A 361 6.91 -26.27 -29.35
C LYS A 361 5.65 -26.94 -28.82
N GLN A 362 5.09 -27.82 -29.65
CA GLN A 362 3.98 -28.68 -29.30
C GLN A 362 4.33 -29.63 -28.14
N LYS A 363 3.44 -29.62 -27.14
CA LYS A 363 3.00 -30.70 -26.22
C LYS A 363 4.02 -31.74 -25.70
N ILE A 364 4.09 -31.82 -24.37
CA ILE A 364 4.11 -33.11 -23.65
C ILE A 364 2.89 -33.19 -22.74
N LYS A 365 2.12 -34.25 -22.90
CA LYS A 365 0.86 -34.56 -22.20
C LYS A 365 1.20 -35.53 -21.06
N ARG A 366 1.02 -35.14 -19.79
CA ARG A 366 0.90 -36.07 -18.65
C ARG A 366 0.00 -35.48 -17.56
N GLY A 367 -0.98 -36.30 -17.13
CA GLY A 367 -1.67 -36.24 -15.83
C GLY A 367 -2.70 -35.13 -15.64
N GLY A 368 -3.99 -35.48 -15.56
CA GLY A 368 -5.07 -34.53 -15.35
C GLY A 368 -5.05 -33.89 -13.95
N ASN A 369 -5.05 -32.56 -13.91
CA ASN A 369 -5.87 -31.70 -13.05
C ASN A 369 -5.63 -30.22 -13.39
N ILE A 370 -6.72 -29.52 -13.74
CA ILE A 370 -6.95 -28.06 -13.73
C ILE A 370 -5.86 -27.17 -14.37
N LYS A 371 -5.95 -26.98 -15.70
CA LYS A 371 -5.28 -25.90 -16.46
C LYS A 371 -6.23 -24.72 -16.71
N ALA A 372 -6.78 -24.12 -15.64
CA ALA A 372 -7.69 -22.98 -15.78
C ALA A 372 -6.97 -21.63 -16.02
N LEU A 373 -5.67 -21.56 -15.69
CA LEU A 373 -4.83 -20.36 -15.89
C LEU A 373 -4.00 -20.40 -17.19
N ASP A 374 -3.86 -21.55 -17.84
CA ASP A 374 -3.15 -21.71 -19.14
C ASP A 374 -3.97 -21.22 -20.36
N SER A 375 -4.97 -20.36 -20.14
CA SER A 375 -5.75 -19.80 -21.24
C SER A 375 -4.99 -18.62 -21.86
N LYS A 376 -5.06 -18.50 -23.19
CA LYS A 376 -4.50 -17.33 -23.90
C LYS A 376 -5.05 -16.05 -23.25
N PRO A 377 -4.23 -14.99 -23.10
CA PRO A 377 -4.72 -13.69 -22.68
C PRO A 377 -5.94 -13.30 -23.51
N GLY A 378 -6.97 -12.76 -22.85
CA GLY A 378 -8.20 -12.43 -23.55
C GLY A 378 -9.34 -12.02 -22.64
N TYR A 379 -10.35 -11.42 -23.26
CA TYR A 379 -11.59 -11.02 -22.64
C TYR A 379 -12.72 -11.96 -23.06
N ALA A 380 -13.56 -12.34 -22.10
CA ALA A 380 -14.78 -13.11 -22.34
C ALA A 380 -16.00 -12.34 -21.83
N ARG A 381 -16.97 -12.11 -22.72
CA ARG A 381 -18.33 -11.66 -22.40
C ARG A 381 -19.24 -12.89 -22.36
N ARG A 382 -20.06 -13.03 -21.32
CA ARG A 382 -21.04 -14.12 -21.20
C ARG A 382 -22.47 -13.63 -21.37
#